data_AF-A0A7V9K1F1-F1
#
_entry.id   AF-A0A7V9K1F1-F1
#
_cell.length_a   1.000
_cell.length_b   1.000
_cell.length_c   1.000
_cell.angle_alpha   90.00
_cell.angle_beta   90.00
_cell.angle_gamma   90.00
#
_symmetry.space_group_name_H-M   'P 1'
#
loop_
_entity.id
_entity.type
_entity.pdbx_description
1 polymer ?
#
loop_
_entity_poly.entity_id
_entity_poly.type
_entity_poly.pdbx_seq_one_letter_code
_entity_poly.pdbx_strand_id
1 'polypeptide(L)'
;MIFFSKQLAKKEDKHGFRLTEIVDLPDAARRPKAVFRSKTSMDTLVVVTDLKKDGSPIAVAIAMDNGSGDNVVNSIYTKEGSTKIASWITDGLREWVDKEKTLKFLDNSQANSVSSAILREAVNIKQNFEKPDHAA
;
A
#
# COMPACT_ATOMS: atom_id res chain seq x y z
N MET A 1 -1.70 9.72 -14.07
CA MET A 1 -1.73 10.79 -13.06
C MET A 1 -2.70 10.38 -11.96
N ILE A 2 -2.38 10.49 -10.68
CA ILE A 2 -3.30 10.14 -9.58
C ILE A 2 -3.98 11.42 -9.11
N PHE A 3 -5.30 11.49 -9.18
CA PHE A 3 -6.07 12.67 -8.77
C PHE A 3 -6.54 12.53 -7.31
N PHE A 4 -6.21 13.52 -6.49
CA PHE A 4 -6.69 13.65 -5.12
C PHE A 4 -7.99 14.44 -5.14
N SER A 5 -9.11 13.78 -4.84
CA SER A 5 -10.43 14.41 -4.90
C SER A 5 -10.67 15.36 -3.72
N LYS A 6 -11.64 16.27 -3.87
CA LYS A 6 -12.18 17.18 -2.82
C LYS A 6 -12.68 16.46 -1.55
N GLN A 7 -12.64 15.12 -1.53
CA GLN A 7 -13.06 14.25 -0.45
C GLN A 7 -11.98 14.06 0.65
N LEU A 8 -10.75 14.54 0.47
CA LEU A 8 -9.69 14.35 1.48
C LEU A 8 -10.03 14.99 2.84
N ALA A 9 -10.49 16.25 2.86
CA ALA A 9 -10.84 16.94 4.10
C ALA A 9 -11.99 16.24 4.85
N LYS A 10 -12.99 15.70 4.13
CA LYS A 10 -14.08 14.91 4.74
C LYS A 10 -13.64 13.55 5.27
N LYS A 11 -12.48 13.05 4.82
CA LYS A 11 -11.95 11.73 5.19
C LYS A 11 -10.95 11.78 6.34
N GLU A 12 -10.37 12.94 6.68
CA GLU A 12 -9.55 13.11 7.88
C GLU A 12 -10.31 12.67 9.14
N ASP A 13 -11.54 13.19 9.34
CA ASP A 13 -12.36 12.86 10.51
C ASP A 13 -12.78 11.39 10.56
N LYS A 14 -13.04 10.78 9.40
CA LYS A 14 -13.55 9.40 9.31
C LYS A 14 -12.45 8.34 9.43
N HIS A 15 -11.26 8.63 8.93
CA HIS A 15 -10.17 7.67 8.82
C HIS A 15 -8.96 8.02 9.69
N GLY A 16 -9.08 9.09 10.48
CA GLY A 16 -8.15 9.43 11.54
C GLY A 16 -6.73 9.64 11.04
N PHE A 17 -6.55 10.34 9.92
CA PHE A 17 -5.27 10.84 9.42
C PHE A 17 -5.32 12.35 9.30
N ARG A 18 -4.17 13.02 9.38
CA ARG A 18 -4.01 14.46 9.11
C ARG A 18 -3.51 14.66 7.69
N LEU A 19 -3.90 15.75 7.02
CA LEU A 19 -3.40 16.14 5.69
C LEU A 19 -1.88 16.25 5.67
N THR A 20 -1.29 16.72 6.76
CA THR A 20 0.17 16.79 6.95
C THR A 20 0.84 15.43 6.90
N GLU A 21 0.13 14.34 7.21
CA GLU A 21 0.66 12.96 7.19
C GLU A 21 0.61 12.33 5.78
N ILE A 22 -0.08 12.97 4.83
CA ILE A 22 -0.32 12.46 3.48
C ILE A 22 0.00 13.47 2.37
N VAL A 23 0.66 14.58 2.69
CA VAL A 23 1.06 15.59 1.70
C VAL A 23 1.98 14.99 0.62
N ASP A 24 2.88 14.08 1.02
CA ASP A 24 3.80 13.37 0.13
C ASP A 24 3.22 12.07 -0.44
N LEU A 25 1.92 11.82 -0.24
CA LEU A 25 1.26 10.61 -0.72
C LEU A 25 1.36 10.40 -2.24
N PRO A 26 1.27 11.43 -3.11
CA PRO A 26 1.47 11.24 -4.55
C PRO A 26 2.81 10.56 -4.88
N ASP A 27 3.89 10.98 -4.22
CA ASP A 27 5.24 10.46 -4.47
C ASP A 27 5.47 9.13 -3.76
N ALA A 28 4.96 8.97 -2.55
CA ALA A 28 5.04 7.70 -1.83
C ALA A 28 4.27 6.57 -2.54
N ALA A 29 3.13 6.90 -3.19
CA ALA A 29 2.36 5.93 -3.98
C ALA A 29 3.06 5.54 -5.30
N ARG A 30 3.88 6.44 -5.89
CA ARG A 30 4.72 6.12 -7.07
C ARG A 30 5.87 5.16 -6.73
N ARG A 31 6.27 5.09 -5.46
CA ARG A 31 7.38 4.25 -4.98
C ARG A 31 6.91 3.34 -3.84
N PRO A 32 5.95 2.44 -4.09
CA PRO A 32 5.34 1.67 -3.02
C PRO A 32 6.32 0.70 -2.35
N LYS A 33 5.95 0.22 -1.17
CA LYS A 33 6.57 -0.96 -0.55
C LYS A 33 5.99 -2.26 -1.09
N ALA A 34 4.68 -2.26 -1.31
CA ALA A 34 3.95 -3.41 -1.79
C ALA A 34 2.61 -2.99 -2.43
N VAL A 35 2.12 -3.83 -3.33
CA VAL A 35 0.83 -3.69 -4.01
C VAL A 35 0.08 -5.01 -3.89
N PHE A 36 -1.18 -4.95 -3.48
CA PHE A 36 -2.06 -6.10 -3.30
C PHE A 36 -3.38 -5.90 -4.03
N ARG A 37 -4.03 -6.97 -4.49
CA ARG A 37 -5.44 -6.94 -4.85
C ARG A 37 -6.30 -6.75 -3.61
N SER A 38 -7.37 -5.97 -3.75
CA SER A 38 -8.38 -5.88 -2.71
C SER A 38 -9.17 -7.19 -2.60
N LYS A 39 -9.46 -7.64 -1.36
CA LYS A 39 -10.34 -8.78 -1.11
C LYS A 39 -11.80 -8.52 -1.50
N THR A 40 -12.21 -7.25 -1.47
CA THR A 40 -13.63 -6.87 -1.51
C THR A 40 -14.00 -6.11 -2.78
N SER A 41 -13.04 -5.86 -3.68
CA SER A 41 -13.29 -5.16 -4.94
C SER A 41 -12.28 -5.60 -5.99
N MET A 42 -12.75 -6.20 -7.08
CA MET A 42 -11.90 -6.83 -8.10
C MET A 42 -11.00 -5.84 -8.84
N ASP A 43 -11.44 -4.60 -9.01
CA ASP A 43 -10.71 -3.54 -9.74
C ASP A 43 -10.00 -2.54 -8.81
N THR A 44 -9.77 -2.94 -7.56
CA THR A 44 -9.07 -2.11 -6.56
C THR A 44 -7.74 -2.72 -6.20
N LEU A 45 -6.68 -1.91 -6.32
CA LEU A 45 -5.36 -2.20 -5.78
C LEU A 45 -5.16 -1.49 -4.45
N VAL A 46 -4.50 -2.16 -3.52
CA VAL A 46 -4.08 -1.62 -2.24
C VAL A 46 -2.58 -1.39 -2.28
N VAL A 47 -2.17 -0.13 -2.22
CA VAL A 47 -0.79 0.34 -2.29
C VAL A 47 -0.31 0.65 -0.88
N VAL A 48 0.71 -0.06 -0.42
CA VAL A 48 1.36 0.18 0.88
C VAL A 48 2.53 1.13 0.67
N THR A 49 2.53 2.27 1.37
CA THR A 49 3.49 3.36 1.17
C THR A 49 4.58 3.38 2.25
N ASP A 50 5.59 4.23 2.05
CA ASP A 50 6.60 4.55 3.07
C ASP A 50 6.12 5.52 4.15
N LEU A 51 4.98 6.20 3.92
CA LEU A 51 4.41 7.13 4.89
C LEU A 51 3.89 6.37 6.10
N LYS A 52 4.01 6.99 7.26
CA LYS A 52 3.62 6.40 8.53
C LYS A 52 2.73 7.33 9.33
N LYS A 53 1.81 6.73 10.06
CA LYS A 53 1.06 7.36 11.13
C LYS A 53 1.18 6.48 12.37
N ASP A 54 1.62 7.07 13.47
CA ASP A 54 1.83 6.38 14.75
C ASP A 54 2.70 5.11 14.59
N GLY A 55 3.72 5.18 13.73
CA GLY A 55 4.63 4.07 13.42
C GLY A 55 4.09 3.03 12.42
N SER A 56 2.80 3.06 12.09
CA SER A 56 2.15 2.15 11.15
C SER A 56 2.15 2.69 9.71
N PRO A 57 2.37 1.87 8.69
CA PRO A 57 2.37 2.32 7.31
C PRO A 57 0.97 2.76 6.84
N ILE A 58 0.94 3.79 6.01
CA ILE A 58 -0.28 4.24 5.32
C ILE A 58 -0.50 3.38 4.08
N ALA A 59 -1.70 2.80 3.98
CA ALA A 59 -2.17 2.06 2.83
C ALA A 59 -3.24 2.86 2.07
N VAL A 60 -3.17 2.82 0.75
CA VAL A 60 -4.07 3.54 -0.16
C VAL A 60 -4.78 2.53 -1.04
N ALA A 61 -6.11 2.57 -1.05
CA ALA A 61 -6.91 1.85 -2.04
C ALA A 61 -7.10 2.74 -3.27
N ILE A 62 -6.61 2.27 -4.41
CA ILE A 62 -6.73 2.90 -5.72
C ILE A 62 -7.65 2.03 -6.56
N ALA A 63 -8.71 2.62 -7.10
CA ALA A 63 -9.66 1.97 -8.00
C ALA A 63 -9.74 2.75 -9.31
N MET A 64 -10.08 2.06 -10.39
CA MET A 64 -10.43 2.73 -11.65
C MET A 64 -11.82 3.37 -11.50
N ASP A 65 -11.93 4.63 -11.90
CA ASP A 65 -13.21 5.30 -12.08
C ASP A 65 -13.82 4.85 -13.41
N ASN A 66 -14.94 4.13 -13.34
CA ASN A 66 -15.58 3.56 -14.52
C ASN A 66 -16.19 4.61 -15.47
N GLY A 67 -16.33 5.86 -15.01
CA GLY A 67 -16.85 6.97 -15.81
C GLY A 67 -15.74 7.70 -16.57
N SER A 68 -14.63 8.03 -15.91
CA SER A 68 -13.53 8.79 -16.53
C SER A 68 -12.38 7.93 -17.05
N GLY A 69 -12.28 6.68 -16.62
CA GLY A 69 -11.13 5.80 -16.87
C GLY A 69 -9.89 6.15 -16.04
N ASP A 70 -9.98 7.14 -15.14
CA ASP A 70 -8.87 7.54 -14.29
C ASP A 70 -8.68 6.60 -13.10
N ASN A 71 -7.45 6.51 -12.60
CA ASN A 71 -7.18 5.87 -11.31
C ASN A 71 -7.42 6.86 -10.17
N VAL A 72 -8.37 6.56 -9.29
CA VAL A 72 -8.80 7.43 -8.19
C VAL A 72 -8.48 6.79 -6.84
N VAL A 73 -8.00 7.61 -5.90
CA VAL A 73 -7.83 7.21 -4.50
C VAL A 73 -9.21 7.08 -3.85
N ASN A 74 -9.66 5.84 -3.67
CA ASN A 74 -10.94 5.54 -3.05
C ASN A 74 -10.84 5.51 -1.51
N SER A 75 -9.69 5.13 -0.94
CA SER A 75 -9.52 5.12 0.52
C SER A 75 -8.07 5.31 0.93
N ILE A 76 -7.86 5.98 2.06
CA ILE A 76 -6.57 6.12 2.74
C ILE A 76 -6.81 5.67 4.17
N TYR A 77 -5.99 4.75 4.66
CA TYR A 77 -6.12 4.25 6.02
C TYR A 77 -4.78 3.74 6.55
N THR A 78 -4.64 3.78 7.86
CA THR A 78 -3.55 3.09 8.55
C THR A 78 -3.89 1.62 8.66
N LYS A 79 -2.93 0.76 8.33
CA LYS A 79 -3.02 -0.66 8.68
C LYS A 79 -2.19 -0.86 9.93
N GLU A 80 -2.86 -1.23 11.03
CA GLU A 80 -2.16 -1.69 12.22
C GLU A 80 -1.29 -2.90 11.88
N GLY A 81 0.03 -2.68 11.88
CA GLY A 81 1.04 -3.72 11.91
C GLY A 81 1.30 -4.53 10.64
N SER A 82 2.41 -5.27 10.71
CA SER A 82 2.87 -6.28 9.75
C SER A 82 1.90 -7.45 9.56
N THR A 83 1.05 -7.74 10.56
CA THR A 83 0.20 -8.94 10.60
C THR A 83 -0.85 -8.96 9.48
N LYS A 84 -1.49 -7.84 9.15
CA LYS A 84 -2.45 -7.79 8.03
C LYS A 84 -1.78 -7.80 6.65
N ILE A 85 -0.55 -7.32 6.55
CA ILE A 85 0.23 -7.43 5.31
C ILE A 85 0.64 -8.90 5.11
N ALA A 86 1.09 -9.57 6.17
CA ALA A 86 1.39 -11.00 6.15
C ALA A 86 0.16 -11.83 5.75
N SER A 87 -1.03 -11.53 6.29
CA SER A 87 -2.24 -12.25 5.88
C SER A 87 -2.53 -12.10 4.39
N TRP A 88 -2.41 -10.90 3.81
CA TRP A 88 -2.65 -10.67 2.38
C TRP A 88 -1.68 -11.43 1.46
N ILE A 89 -0.45 -11.64 1.94
CA ILE A 89 0.50 -12.51 1.25
C ILE A 89 0.02 -13.95 1.28
N THR A 90 -0.34 -14.46 2.47
CA THR A 90 -0.87 -15.83 2.62
C THR A 90 -2.15 -16.05 1.82
N ASP A 91 -2.98 -15.01 1.69
CA ASP A 91 -4.20 -15.02 0.88
C ASP A 91 -3.95 -14.98 -0.64
N GLY A 92 -2.69 -14.91 -1.10
CA GLY A 92 -2.35 -14.87 -2.52
C GLY A 92 -2.73 -13.57 -3.23
N LEU A 93 -2.88 -12.47 -2.50
CA LEU A 93 -3.32 -11.17 -3.05
C LEU A 93 -2.17 -10.31 -3.56
N ARG A 94 -0.92 -10.76 -3.42
CA ARG A 94 0.27 -10.00 -3.79
C ARG A 94 0.35 -9.81 -5.30
N GLU A 95 0.41 -8.56 -5.73
CA GLU A 95 0.78 -8.18 -7.11
C GLU A 95 2.26 -7.83 -7.21
N TRP A 96 2.76 -7.05 -6.26
CA TRP A 96 4.15 -6.59 -6.27
C TRP A 96 4.68 -6.28 -4.87
N VAL A 97 5.98 -6.48 -4.66
CA VAL A 97 6.67 -6.16 -3.40
C VAL A 97 8.08 -5.64 -3.69
N ASP A 98 8.43 -4.49 -3.09
CA ASP A 98 9.80 -4.02 -2.96
C ASP A 98 10.52 -4.85 -1.89
N LYS A 99 11.46 -5.67 -2.34
CA LYS A 99 12.24 -6.59 -1.49
C LYS A 99 12.98 -5.83 -0.39
N GLU A 100 13.72 -4.79 -0.75
CA GLU A 100 14.57 -4.06 0.19
C GLU A 100 13.76 -3.29 1.21
N LYS A 101 12.73 -2.56 0.78
CA LYS A 101 11.88 -1.78 1.68
C LYS A 101 11.06 -2.67 2.59
N THR A 102 10.64 -3.84 2.11
CA THR A 102 9.89 -4.81 2.91
C THR A 102 10.78 -5.43 3.95
N LEU A 103 11.98 -5.90 3.60
CA LEU A 103 12.94 -6.42 4.59
C LEU A 103 13.29 -5.37 5.65
N LYS A 104 13.60 -4.14 5.25
CA LYS A 104 13.82 -3.02 6.19
C LYS A 104 12.61 -2.72 7.06
N PHE A 105 11.39 -2.91 6.55
CA PHE A 105 10.18 -2.77 7.36
C PHE A 105 10.07 -3.88 8.39
N LEU A 106 10.42 -5.12 8.05
CA LEU A 106 10.42 -6.25 8.99
C LEU A 106 11.40 -6.02 10.13
N ASP A 107 12.63 -5.64 9.79
CA ASP A 107 13.69 -5.46 10.77
C ASP A 107 13.39 -4.32 11.75
N ASN A 108 12.59 -3.33 11.33
CA ASN A 108 12.19 -2.18 12.15
C ASN A 108 10.77 -2.29 12.74
N SER A 109 10.03 -3.37 12.46
CA SER A 109 8.67 -3.58 12.95
C SER A 109 8.68 -4.45 14.20
N GLN A 110 7.81 -4.17 15.17
CA GLN A 110 7.47 -5.11 16.24
C GLN A 110 6.61 -6.29 15.72
N ALA A 111 6.90 -6.77 14.51
CA ALA A 111 6.25 -7.93 13.94
C ALA A 111 6.52 -9.15 14.83
N ASN A 112 5.46 -9.89 15.18
CA ASN A 112 5.67 -11.20 15.80
C ASN A 112 6.44 -12.13 14.84
N SER A 113 7.11 -13.14 15.41
CA SER A 113 7.99 -14.06 14.70
C SER A 113 7.33 -14.79 13.51
N VAL A 114 6.02 -15.02 13.58
CA VAL A 114 5.25 -15.67 12.52
C VAL A 114 5.05 -14.72 11.33
N SER A 115 4.68 -13.46 11.60
CA SER A 115 4.48 -12.46 10.54
C SER A 115 5.79 -12.17 9.81
N SER A 116 6.91 -12.08 10.53
CA SER A 116 8.22 -11.84 9.93
C SER A 116 8.68 -13.01 9.06
N ALA A 117 8.41 -14.26 9.45
CA ALA A 117 8.71 -15.44 8.63
C ALA A 117 7.89 -15.45 7.32
N ILE A 118 6.57 -15.22 7.39
CA ILE A 118 5.69 -15.15 6.21
C ILE A 118 6.14 -14.03 5.26
N LEU A 119 6.48 -12.86 5.81
CA LEU A 119 6.91 -11.71 5.02
C LEU A 119 8.29 -11.95 4.37
N ARG A 120 9.21 -12.66 5.03
CA ARG A 120 10.50 -13.06 4.44
C ARG A 120 10.32 -14.05 3.30
N GLU A 121 9.41 -15.01 3.44
CA GLU A 121 9.06 -15.93 2.37
C GLU A 121 8.44 -15.19 1.18
N ALA A 122 7.54 -14.25 1.45
CA ALA A 122 6.90 -13.40 0.44
C ALA A 122 7.90 -12.64 -0.45
N VAL A 123 9.04 -12.27 0.12
CA VAL A 123 10.09 -11.50 -0.54
C VAL A 123 11.05 -12.40 -1.36
N ASN A 124 11.06 -13.71 -1.12
CA ASN A 124 11.88 -14.67 -1.83
C ASN A 124 11.18 -15.35 -3.02
N ILE A 125 9.86 -15.21 -3.13
CA ILE A 125 9.11 -15.70 -4.29
C ILE A 125 9.30 -14.73 -5.47
N LYS A 126 9.64 -15.28 -6.66
CA LYS A 126 10.03 -14.55 -7.88
C LYS A 126 9.23 -13.25 -8.11
N GLN A 127 9.96 -12.13 -8.26
CA GLN A 127 9.44 -10.86 -8.73
C GLN A 127 9.16 -10.95 -10.24
N ASN A 128 7.90 -11.14 -10.63
CA ASN A 128 7.48 -10.89 -12.01
C ASN A 128 6.66 -9.60 -12.02
N PHE A 129 7.36 -8.48 -11.96
CA PHE A 129 6.88 -7.21 -12.48
C PHE A 129 8.15 -6.44 -12.84
N GLU A 130 8.53 -6.49 -14.11
CA GLU A 130 9.49 -5.53 -14.64
C GLU A 130 8.97 -4.14 -14.28
N LYS A 131 9.86 -3.29 -13.74
CA LYS A 131 9.60 -1.85 -13.67
C LYS A 131 9.06 -1.43 -15.04
N PRO A 132 7.95 -0.69 -15.13
CA PRO A 132 7.64 -0.01 -16.38
C PRO A 132 8.87 0.84 -16.71
N ASP A 133 9.54 0.52 -17.80
CA ASP A 133 10.61 1.37 -18.30
C ASP A 133 9.94 2.69 -18.66
N HIS A 134 10.31 3.76 -17.97
CA HIS A 134 9.81 5.09 -18.29
C HIS A 134 10.50 5.55 -19.58
N ALA A 135 10.07 5.00 -20.71
CA ALA A 135 10.36 5.55 -22.02
C ALA A 135 9.44 6.77 -22.24
N ALA A 136 10.06 7.95 -22.06
CA ALA A 136 9.75 9.29 -22.57
C ALA A 136 8.27 9.74 -22.63
#